data_AF-A0A7Y0VY72-F1
#
_entry.id   AF-A0A7Y0VY72-F1
#
_cell.length_a   1.000
_cell.length_b   1.000
_cell.length_c   1.000
_cell.angle_alpha   90.00
_cell.angle_beta   90.00
_cell.angle_gamma   90.00
#
_symmetry.space_group_name_H-M   'P 1'
#
loop_
_entity.id
_entity.type
_entity.pdbx_description
1 polymer ?
#
loop_
_entity_poly.entity_id
_entity_poly.type
_entity_poly.pdbx_seq_one_letter_code
_entity_poly.pdbx_strand_id
1 'polypeptide(L)'
;MQELKEYDELAESPQLGFIHGNTKGSVATGAKIHNNPGLIFREPPVISLYHEMAHAYNGANGTFLPGKTADEPNPERQAVGVETNAPAFDFDNDPSTPPTTTNPNPFNENALREETGTARRDAYFPPDEG
;
A
#
# COMPACT_ATOMS: atom_id res chain seq x y z
N MET A 1 8.54 20.88 12.05
CA MET A 1 9.10 20.77 10.70
C MET A 1 10.29 19.80 10.58
N GLN A 2 10.61 19.02 11.62
CA GLN A 2 11.73 18.07 11.59
C GLN A 2 11.27 16.64 11.19
N GLU A 3 10.03 16.29 11.52
CA GLU A 3 9.41 14.97 11.32
C GLU A 3 9.12 14.61 9.85
N LEU A 4 8.79 15.59 9.01
CA LEU A 4 8.46 15.34 7.59
C LEU A 4 9.67 15.03 6.72
N LYS A 5 10.88 15.49 7.10
CA LYS A 5 12.11 15.19 6.38
C LYS A 5 12.55 13.73 6.56
N GLU A 6 12.33 13.17 7.75
CA GLU A 6 12.61 11.76 8.00
C GLU A 6 11.77 10.85 7.12
N TYR A 7 10.47 11.12 6.93
CA TYR A 7 9.62 10.26 6.10
C TYR A 7 10.04 10.20 4.62
N ASP A 8 10.41 11.33 4.02
CA ASP A 8 10.91 11.35 2.64
C ASP A 8 12.27 10.64 2.54
N GLU A 9 13.15 10.79 3.54
CA GLU A 9 14.43 10.08 3.61
C GLU A 9 14.26 8.56 3.85
N LEU A 10 13.23 8.15 4.60
CA LEU A 10 12.88 6.74 4.85
C LEU A 10 12.28 6.09 3.59
N ALA A 11 11.46 6.82 2.83
CA ALA A 11 10.93 6.36 1.54
C ALA A 11 12.04 6.17 0.49
N GLU A 12 13.16 6.86 0.66
CA GLU A 12 14.36 6.69 -0.16
C GLU A 12 15.35 5.64 0.39
N SER A 13 14.96 4.83 1.39
CA SER A 13 15.81 3.80 1.96
C SER A 13 15.48 2.39 1.41
N PRO A 14 16.39 1.75 0.65
CA PRO A 14 16.20 0.37 0.23
C PRO A 14 16.26 -0.59 1.42
N GLN A 15 16.82 -0.18 2.57
CA GLN A 15 16.81 -0.99 3.79
C GLN A 15 15.40 -1.14 4.38
N LEU A 16 14.46 -0.26 4.01
CA LEU A 16 13.08 -0.26 4.52
C LEU A 16 12.08 -0.87 3.54
N GLY A 17 12.57 -1.51 2.47
CA GLY A 17 11.72 -2.25 1.53
C GLY A 17 11.09 -1.39 0.45
N PHE A 18 11.52 -0.14 0.27
CA PHE A 18 11.09 0.71 -0.84
C PHE A 18 11.77 0.34 -2.16
N ILE A 19 11.03 0.50 -3.24
CA ILE A 19 11.51 0.34 -4.61
C ILE A 19 12.43 1.51 -4.96
N HIS A 20 13.58 1.19 -5.56
CA HIS A 20 14.52 2.17 -6.11
C HIS A 20 14.69 1.97 -7.61
N GLY A 21 14.18 2.90 -8.40
CA GLY A 21 14.11 2.74 -9.85
C GLY A 21 13.27 1.51 -10.20
N ASN A 22 13.89 0.50 -10.81
CA ASN A 22 13.23 -0.77 -11.16
C ASN A 22 13.74 -1.95 -10.32
N THR A 23 14.24 -1.70 -9.11
CA THR A 23 14.82 -2.72 -8.22
C THR A 23 14.07 -2.74 -6.89
N LYS A 24 13.79 -3.97 -6.41
CA LYS A 24 13.18 -4.21 -5.09
C LYS A 24 14.08 -3.69 -3.98
N GLY A 25 13.47 -3.21 -2.90
CA GLY A 25 14.14 -2.97 -1.64
C GLY A 25 14.45 -4.26 -0.88
N SER A 26 14.89 -4.10 0.36
CA SER A 26 15.14 -5.19 1.29
C SER A 26 13.85 -5.87 1.72
N VAL A 27 13.84 -7.19 1.76
CA VAL A 27 12.68 -7.96 2.21
C VAL A 27 12.60 -7.99 3.74
N ALA A 28 11.42 -7.74 4.28
CA ALA A 28 11.13 -7.96 5.68
C ALA A 28 10.94 -9.47 5.94
N THR A 29 11.65 -10.00 6.93
CA THR A 29 11.53 -11.42 7.37
C THR A 29 10.55 -11.61 8.51
N GLY A 30 9.92 -10.52 8.98
CA GLY A 30 8.87 -10.52 9.98
C GLY A 30 8.06 -9.23 9.90
N ALA A 31 6.76 -9.35 10.17
CA ALA A 31 5.84 -8.22 10.23
C ALA A 31 5.08 -8.23 11.56
N LYS A 32 4.71 -7.05 12.03
CA LYS A 32 3.76 -6.88 13.14
C LYS A 32 2.57 -6.11 12.60
N ILE A 33 1.40 -6.73 12.67
CA ILE A 33 0.14 -6.10 12.28
C ILE A 33 -0.53 -5.54 13.52
N HIS A 34 -0.93 -4.28 13.46
CA HIS A 34 -1.71 -3.61 14.48
C HIS A 34 -3.11 -3.34 13.94
N ASN A 35 -4.10 -4.09 14.40
CA ASN A 35 -5.50 -3.85 14.08
C ASN A 35 -6.30 -3.72 15.37
N ASN A 36 -7.12 -2.67 15.47
CA ASN A 36 -8.05 -2.50 16.58
C ASN A 36 -9.49 -2.48 16.05
N PRO A 37 -10.18 -3.63 16.00
CA PRO A 37 -11.53 -3.71 15.45
C PRO A 37 -12.56 -2.94 16.29
N GLY A 38 -12.26 -2.65 17.56
CA GLY A 38 -13.14 -1.90 18.45
C GLY A 38 -13.25 -0.40 18.14
N LEU A 39 -12.43 0.12 17.22
CA LEU A 39 -12.47 1.51 16.75
C LEU A 39 -13.09 1.64 15.34
N ILE A 40 -13.51 0.53 14.73
CA ILE A 40 -14.06 0.48 13.38
C ILE A 40 -15.58 0.35 13.46
N PHE A 41 -16.30 1.37 12.96
CA PHE A 41 -17.76 1.44 13.08
C PHE A 41 -18.50 1.50 11.73
N ARG A 42 -17.79 1.74 10.62
CA ARG A 42 -18.39 2.00 9.30
C ARG A 42 -18.17 0.89 8.27
N GLU A 43 -17.33 -0.09 8.56
CA GLU A 43 -16.98 -1.17 7.64
C GLU A 43 -16.65 -2.47 8.38
N PRO A 44 -16.76 -3.64 7.74
CA PRO A 44 -16.32 -4.90 8.30
C PRO A 44 -14.85 -4.81 8.76
N PRO A 45 -14.53 -5.10 10.04
CA PRO A 45 -13.16 -4.96 10.57
C PRO A 45 -12.10 -5.79 9.82
N VAL A 46 -12.53 -6.84 9.13
CA VAL A 46 -11.67 -7.66 8.25
C VAL A 46 -11.06 -6.85 7.11
N ILE A 47 -11.71 -5.79 6.64
CA ILE A 47 -11.21 -4.93 5.56
C ILE A 47 -9.98 -4.16 6.03
N SER A 48 -10.06 -3.50 7.19
CA SER A 48 -8.91 -2.83 7.80
C SER A 48 -7.80 -3.83 8.15
N LEU A 49 -8.13 -5.04 8.58
CA LEU A 49 -7.09 -6.07 8.80
C LEU A 49 -6.39 -6.42 7.48
N TYR A 50 -7.14 -6.54 6.40
CA TYR A 50 -6.59 -6.88 5.09
C TYR A 50 -5.73 -5.76 4.50
N HIS A 51 -6.08 -4.50 4.77
CA HIS A 51 -5.23 -3.35 4.47
C HIS A 51 -3.82 -3.51 5.09
N GLU A 52 -3.75 -3.82 6.39
CA GLU A 52 -2.47 -4.05 7.06
C GLU A 52 -1.74 -5.31 6.53
N MET A 53 -2.48 -6.32 6.07
CA MET A 53 -1.88 -7.48 5.40
C MET A 53 -1.29 -7.11 4.03
N ALA A 54 -1.86 -6.15 3.30
CA ALA A 54 -1.30 -5.63 2.06
C ALA A 54 0.04 -4.90 2.31
N HIS A 55 0.15 -4.14 3.40
CA HIS A 55 1.44 -3.60 3.85
C HIS A 55 2.46 -4.70 4.16
N ALA A 56 2.02 -5.75 4.87
CA ALA A 56 2.89 -6.90 5.15
C ALA A 56 3.35 -7.62 3.86
N TYR A 57 2.48 -7.73 2.85
CA TYR A 57 2.83 -8.24 1.53
C TYR A 57 3.93 -7.38 0.87
N ASN A 58 3.80 -6.06 0.89
CA ASN A 58 4.81 -5.14 0.33
C ASN A 58 6.16 -5.29 1.04
N GLY A 59 6.15 -5.36 2.38
CA GLY A 59 7.36 -5.58 3.17
C GLY A 59 8.02 -6.93 2.86
N ALA A 60 7.24 -8.02 2.77
CA ALA A 60 7.76 -9.35 2.45
C ALA A 60 8.39 -9.43 1.05
N ASN A 61 7.96 -8.57 0.13
CA ASN A 61 8.47 -8.52 -1.24
C ASN A 61 9.51 -7.41 -1.47
N GLY A 62 9.71 -6.49 -0.53
CA GLY A 62 10.56 -5.31 -0.72
C GLY A 62 10.02 -4.40 -1.83
N THR A 63 8.70 -4.22 -1.88
CA THR A 63 8.01 -3.54 -2.98
C THR A 63 7.18 -2.34 -2.53
N PHE A 64 7.55 -1.64 -1.46
CA PHE A 64 6.87 -0.39 -1.13
C PHE A 64 7.11 0.67 -2.21
N LEU A 65 6.04 1.31 -2.68
CA LEU A 65 6.14 2.44 -3.60
C LEU A 65 6.53 3.71 -2.82
N PRO A 66 7.62 4.41 -3.19
CA PRO A 66 8.03 5.63 -2.51
C PRO A 66 7.17 6.83 -2.91
N GLY A 67 7.21 7.90 -2.11
CA GLY A 67 6.60 9.19 -2.44
C GLY A 67 5.10 9.30 -2.17
N LYS A 68 4.45 10.25 -2.86
CA LYS A 68 3.04 10.61 -2.67
C LYS A 68 2.32 10.86 -4.00
N THR A 69 1.03 10.53 -4.05
CA THR A 69 0.12 10.87 -5.15
C THR A 69 -1.09 11.60 -4.59
N ALA A 70 -1.41 12.77 -5.14
CA ALA A 70 -2.52 13.61 -4.64
C ALA A 70 -2.45 13.84 -3.11
N ASP A 71 -1.25 14.14 -2.60
CA ASP A 71 -0.92 14.33 -1.18
C ASP A 71 -1.10 13.10 -0.27
N GLU A 72 -1.50 11.95 -0.82
CA GLU A 72 -1.56 10.68 -0.11
C GLU A 72 -0.26 9.89 -0.23
N PRO A 73 0.21 9.21 0.84
CA PRO A 73 1.36 8.32 0.75
C PRO A 73 1.12 7.19 -0.27
N ASN A 74 2.07 6.98 -1.17
CA ASN A 74 1.99 5.89 -2.15
C ASN A 74 1.88 4.50 -1.51
N PRO A 75 2.55 4.18 -0.38
CA PRO A 75 2.37 2.90 0.30
C PRO A 75 0.92 2.63 0.71
N GLU A 76 0.21 3.67 1.15
CA GLU A 76 -1.18 3.57 1.58
C GLU A 76 -2.11 3.37 0.38
N ARG A 77 -1.95 4.17 -0.68
CA ARG A 77 -2.71 3.97 -1.93
C ARG A 77 -2.48 2.58 -2.54
N GLN A 78 -1.23 2.12 -2.51
CA GLN A 78 -0.82 0.78 -2.94
C GLN A 78 -1.53 -0.32 -2.14
N ALA A 79 -1.61 -0.18 -0.81
CA ALA A 79 -2.34 -1.11 0.05
C ALA A 79 -3.85 -1.08 -0.20
N VAL A 80 -4.42 0.09 -0.50
CA VAL A 80 -5.85 0.21 -0.86
C VAL A 80 -6.14 -0.44 -2.22
N GLY A 81 -5.22 -0.41 -3.18
CA GLY A 81 -5.49 -0.81 -4.56
C GLY A 81 -5.93 0.36 -5.43
N VAL A 82 -5.36 1.55 -5.20
CA VAL A 82 -5.63 2.77 -5.95
C VAL A 82 -4.35 3.18 -6.67
N GLU A 83 -4.46 3.54 -7.94
CA GLU A 83 -3.32 3.93 -8.78
C GLU A 83 -2.52 5.10 -8.18
N THR A 84 -1.20 5.03 -8.36
CA THR A 84 -0.25 6.08 -7.98
C THR A 84 0.43 6.67 -9.22
N ASN A 85 1.12 7.80 -9.05
CA ASN A 85 1.99 8.39 -10.08
C ASN A 85 3.43 7.86 -10.02
N ALA A 86 3.72 6.90 -9.12
CA ALA A 86 5.02 6.25 -9.06
C ALA A 86 5.29 5.45 -10.35
N PRO A 87 6.56 5.21 -10.71
CA PRO A 87 6.89 4.31 -11.81
C PRO A 87 6.23 2.94 -11.62
N ALA A 88 5.64 2.42 -12.69
CA ALA A 88 5.01 1.10 -12.66
C ALA A 88 6.05 0.00 -12.40
N PHE A 89 5.66 -1.03 -11.65
CA PHE A 89 6.53 -2.11 -11.21
C PHE A 89 5.88 -3.48 -11.43
N ASP A 90 6.70 -4.49 -11.68
CA ASP A 90 6.30 -5.90 -11.82
C ASP A 90 6.15 -6.55 -10.43
N PHE A 91 4.96 -6.41 -9.84
CA PHE A 91 4.67 -6.84 -8.47
C PHE A 91 4.39 -8.34 -8.32
N ASP A 92 3.94 -9.01 -9.38
CA ASP A 92 3.68 -10.46 -9.39
C ASP A 92 4.88 -11.26 -9.94
N ASN A 93 5.90 -10.57 -10.46
CA ASN A 93 7.09 -11.16 -11.06
C ASN A 93 6.73 -12.05 -12.27
N ASP A 94 5.67 -11.69 -12.98
CA ASP A 94 5.25 -12.30 -14.23
C ASP A 94 5.48 -11.32 -15.40
N PRO A 95 6.53 -11.50 -16.22
CA PRO A 95 6.82 -10.59 -17.32
C PRO A 95 5.77 -10.60 -18.44
N SER A 96 4.77 -11.49 -18.38
CA SER A 96 3.63 -11.52 -19.30
C SER A 96 2.48 -10.61 -18.89
N THR A 97 2.46 -10.12 -17.65
CA THR A 97 1.51 -9.11 -17.18
C THR A 97 2.13 -7.71 -17.26
N PRO A 98 1.36 -6.66 -17.61
CA PRO A 98 1.89 -5.31 -17.59
C PRO A 98 2.24 -4.87 -16.16
N PRO A 99 3.37 -4.17 -15.93
CA PRO A 99 3.66 -3.53 -14.66
C PRO A 99 2.54 -2.58 -14.23
N THR A 100 2.25 -2.52 -12.94
CA THR A 100 1.17 -1.71 -12.36
C THR A 100 1.72 -0.67 -11.39
N THR A 101 0.88 0.27 -10.92
CA THR A 101 1.24 1.30 -9.93
C THR A 101 0.64 1.03 -8.54
N THR A 102 0.18 -0.20 -8.32
CA THR A 102 -0.41 -0.71 -7.07
C THR A 102 -0.33 -2.25 -7.04
N ASN A 103 -0.56 -2.86 -5.88
CA ASN A 103 -0.53 -4.32 -5.72
C ASN A 103 -1.54 -5.05 -6.62
N PRO A 104 -1.17 -6.23 -7.16
CA PRO A 104 -2.07 -7.05 -7.96
C PRO A 104 -3.14 -7.69 -7.07
N ASN A 105 -4.28 -8.07 -7.65
CA ASN A 105 -5.28 -8.84 -6.94
C ASN A 105 -4.75 -10.24 -6.58
N PRO A 106 -5.06 -10.79 -5.40
CA PRO A 106 -5.95 -10.23 -4.38
C PRO A 106 -5.27 -9.30 -3.37
N PHE A 107 -3.98 -8.99 -3.48
CA PHE A 107 -3.13 -8.39 -2.43
C PHE A 107 -3.34 -6.88 -2.18
N ASN A 108 -4.59 -6.41 -2.23
CA ASN A 108 -4.98 -5.03 -1.90
C ASN A 108 -6.39 -4.99 -1.28
N GLU A 109 -6.69 -3.94 -0.52
CA GLU A 109 -7.97 -3.75 0.18
C GLU A 109 -9.19 -3.79 -0.76
N ASN A 110 -9.09 -3.14 -1.93
CA ASN A 110 -10.16 -3.04 -2.89
C ASN A 110 -10.56 -4.40 -3.48
N ALA A 111 -9.64 -5.36 -3.58
CA ALA A 111 -9.96 -6.73 -3.98
C ALA A 111 -10.87 -7.43 -2.96
N LEU A 112 -10.60 -7.28 -1.66
CA LEU A 112 -11.47 -7.83 -0.61
C LEU A 112 -12.81 -7.09 -0.52
N ARG A 113 -12.82 -5.77 -0.75
CA ARG A 113 -14.07 -5.00 -0.85
C ARG A 113 -14.97 -5.54 -1.95
N GLU A 114 -14.42 -5.76 -3.14
CA GLU A 114 -15.15 -6.38 -4.26
C GLU A 114 -15.67 -7.79 -3.91
N GLU A 115 -14.81 -8.63 -3.33
CA GLU A 115 -15.16 -10.00 -2.93
C GLU A 115 -16.33 -10.04 -1.93
N THR A 116 -16.37 -9.07 -1.01
CA THR A 116 -17.40 -9.00 0.05
C THR A 116 -18.62 -8.15 -0.31
N GLY A 117 -18.64 -7.54 -1.51
CA GLY A 117 -19.70 -6.62 -1.92
C GLY A 117 -19.69 -5.27 -1.19
N THR A 118 -18.56 -4.92 -0.55
CA THR A 118 -18.34 -3.59 0.02
C THR A 118 -17.92 -2.61 -1.07
N ALA A 119 -18.38 -1.36 -1.01
CA ALA A 119 -17.94 -0.35 -1.97
C ALA A 119 -16.41 -0.18 -1.96
N ARG A 120 -15.83 -0.08 -3.16
CA ARG A 120 -14.41 0.26 -3.37
C ARG A 120 -14.11 1.65 -2.84
N ARG A 121 -12.83 1.88 -2.52
CA ARG A 121 -12.28 3.21 -2.27
C ARG A 121 -11.58 3.72 -3.51
N ASP A 122 -11.80 4.99 -3.81
CA ASP A 122 -11.14 5.71 -4.91
C ASP A 122 -9.94 6.53 -4.42
N ALA A 123 -9.75 6.62 -3.09
CA ALA A 123 -8.73 7.40 -2.41
C ALA A 123 -8.38 6.79 -1.04
N TYR A 124 -7.20 7.08 -0.51
CA TYR A 124 -6.82 6.69 0.84
C TYR A 124 -7.41 7.66 1.88
N PHE A 125 -7.25 8.96 1.73
CA PHE A 125 -7.99 9.86 2.60
C PHE A 125 -9.45 9.89 2.14
N PRO A 126 -10.42 9.86 3.08
CA PRO A 126 -11.78 10.21 2.71
C PRO A 126 -11.76 11.61 2.07
N PRO A 127 -12.59 11.88 1.05
CA PRO A 127 -12.71 13.24 0.53
C PRO A 127 -13.03 14.16 1.70
N ASP A 128 -12.41 15.36 1.73
CA ASP A 128 -12.70 16.37 2.74
C ASP A 128 -14.22 16.50 2.89
N GLU A 129 -14.77 16.09 4.04
CA GLU A 129 -16.13 16.42 4.41
C GLU A 129 -16.11 17.92 4.70
N GLY A 130 -16.44 18.73 3.68
CA GLY A 130 -16.46 20.19 3.76
C GLY A 130 -17.42 20.75 4.82
#